data_AF-A0A6J0BG08-F1
#
_entry.id   AF-A0A6J0BG08-F1
#
_cell.length_a   1.000
_cell.length_b   1.000
_cell.length_c   1.000
_cell.angle_alpha   90.00
_cell.angle_beta   90.00
_cell.angle_gamma   90.00
#
_symmetry.space_group_name_H-M   'P 1'
#
loop_
_entity.id
_entity.type
_entity.pdbx_description
1 polymer ?
#
loop_
_entity_poly.entity_id
_entity_poly.type
_entity_poly.pdbx_seq_one_letter_code
_entity_poly.pdbx_strand_id
1 'polypeptide(L)'
;MEQEEEKASLNYDCNYNLFLAKRLIADMRHMQDRRRVMKWLRYLMSANKSIQEMQLRNDFMYYLVLHLQEGVLRPPFDEEPPASSSIVDIAGLIPGRIDNTENADEIIASLEENSGDGPMVMKMSPDGGAFLAAQPVPHQGSFCYLAITTKKESS
;
A
#
# COMPACT_ATOMS: atom_id res chain seq x y z
N MET A 1 3.89 -19.12 -24.42
CA MET A 1 2.46 -19.25 -24.07
C MET A 1 2.22 -18.73 -22.65
N GLU A 2 2.79 -19.34 -21.60
CA GLU A 2 2.62 -18.88 -20.21
C GLU A 2 3.03 -17.40 -19.98
N GLN A 3 4.20 -16.97 -20.46
CA GLN A 3 4.63 -15.56 -20.32
C GLN A 3 3.75 -14.55 -21.07
N GLU A 4 3.11 -14.96 -22.18
CA GLU A 4 2.22 -14.07 -22.92
C GLU A 4 0.88 -13.93 -22.22
N GLU A 5 0.40 -15.02 -21.61
CA GLU A 5 -0.80 -15.03 -20.76
C GLU A 5 -0.60 -14.19 -19.50
N GLU A 6 0.56 -14.29 -18.84
CA GLU A 6 0.92 -13.45 -17.70
C GLU A 6 0.93 -11.96 -18.07
N LYS A 7 1.56 -11.60 -19.18
CA LYS A 7 1.53 -10.21 -19.68
C LYS A 7 0.12 -9.75 -20.02
N ALA A 8 -0.72 -10.62 -20.56
CA ALA A 8 -2.11 -10.30 -20.87
C ALA A 8 -2.92 -10.03 -19.59
N SER A 9 -2.75 -10.85 -18.56
CA SER A 9 -3.37 -10.66 -17.24
C SER A 9 -2.91 -9.35 -16.59
N LEU A 10 -1.60 -9.07 -16.57
CA LEU A 10 -1.08 -7.80 -16.03
C LEU A 10 -1.60 -6.58 -16.79
N ASN A 11 -1.79 -6.68 -18.10
CA ASN A 11 -2.39 -5.61 -18.89
C ASN A 11 -3.88 -5.44 -18.62
N TYR A 12 -4.62 -6.53 -18.37
CA TYR A 12 -6.01 -6.45 -17.96
C TYR A 12 -6.17 -5.65 -16.67
N ASP A 13 -5.38 -5.94 -15.64
CA ASP A 13 -5.40 -5.23 -14.37
C ASP A 13 -5.04 -3.74 -14.51
N CYS A 14 -4.00 -3.45 -15.30
CA CYS A 14 -3.62 -2.08 -15.62
C CYS A 14 -4.75 -1.32 -16.32
N ASN A 15 -5.41 -1.95 -17.29
CA ASN A 15 -6.50 -1.33 -18.04
C ASN A 15 -7.72 -1.08 -17.16
N TYR A 16 -8.02 -2.00 -16.25
CA TYR A 16 -9.08 -1.84 -15.26
C TYR A 16 -8.79 -0.64 -14.34
N ASN A 17 -7.59 -0.57 -13.75
CA ASN A 17 -7.18 0.56 -12.91
C ASN A 17 -7.14 1.89 -13.68
N LEU A 18 -6.71 1.88 -14.96
CA LEU A 18 -6.72 3.06 -15.81
C LEU A 18 -8.14 3.56 -16.08
N PHE A 19 -9.09 2.66 -16.29
CA PHE A 19 -10.50 3.01 -16.44
C PHE A 19 -11.05 3.66 -15.16
N LEU A 20 -10.78 3.06 -14.00
CA LEU A 20 -11.18 3.63 -12.71
C LEU A 20 -10.56 5.02 -12.48
N ALA A 21 -9.26 5.17 -12.69
CA ALA A 21 -8.56 6.43 -12.54
C ALA A 21 -9.16 7.52 -13.44
N LYS A 22 -9.38 7.24 -14.73
CA LYS A 22 -10.00 8.20 -15.67
C LYS A 22 -11.37 8.68 -15.20
N ARG A 23 -12.19 7.77 -14.65
CA ARG A 23 -13.49 8.13 -14.08
C ARG A 23 -13.34 9.07 -12.89
N LEU A 24 -12.48 8.72 -11.93
CA LEU A 24 -12.27 9.51 -10.71
C LEU A 24 -11.66 10.89 -10.98
N ILE A 25 -10.77 10.99 -11.98
CA ILE A 25 -10.17 12.27 -12.40
C ILE A 25 -11.22 13.27 -12.90
N ALA A 26 -12.32 12.79 -13.48
CA ALA A 26 -13.40 13.67 -13.95
C ALA A 26 -14.06 14.45 -12.80
N ASP A 27 -14.07 13.87 -11.60
CA ASP A 27 -14.68 14.43 -10.39
C ASP A 27 -13.70 15.30 -9.57
N MET A 28 -12.42 15.35 -9.94
CA MET A 28 -11.40 16.13 -9.23
C MET A 28 -11.60 17.65 -9.41
N ARG A 29 -11.73 18.35 -8.29
CA ARG A 29 -11.90 19.82 -8.25
C ARG A 29 -10.57 20.57 -8.44
N HIS A 30 -9.47 20.03 -7.92
CA HIS A 30 -8.17 20.67 -7.94
C HIS A 30 -7.44 20.40 -9.27
N MET A 31 -7.31 21.46 -10.09
CA MET A 31 -6.69 21.37 -11.43
C MET A 31 -5.20 20.99 -11.39
N GLN A 32 -4.48 21.35 -10.32
CA GLN A 32 -3.08 20.98 -10.18
C GLN A 32 -2.93 19.48 -9.95
N ASP A 33 -3.71 18.91 -9.04
CA ASP A 33 -3.73 17.49 -8.73
C ASP A 33 -4.12 16.67 -9.96
N ARG A 34 -5.15 17.13 -10.69
CA ARG A 34 -5.51 16.53 -11.99
C ARG A 34 -4.35 16.50 -12.98
N ARG A 35 -3.54 17.57 -13.06
CA ARG A 35 -2.35 17.60 -13.92
C ARG A 35 -1.27 16.64 -13.44
N ARG A 36 -1.03 16.53 -12.13
CA ARG A 36 -0.04 15.60 -11.55
C ARG A 36 -0.43 14.15 -11.84
N VAL A 37 -1.69 13.79 -11.59
CA VAL A 37 -2.22 12.44 -11.88
C VAL A 37 -2.07 12.12 -13.36
N MET A 38 -2.35 13.06 -14.27
CA MET A 38 -2.16 12.85 -15.72
C MET A 38 -0.68 12.70 -16.13
N LYS A 39 0.26 13.25 -15.37
CA LYS A 39 1.70 13.00 -15.56
C LYS A 39 2.06 11.60 -15.07
N TRP A 40 1.61 11.22 -13.87
CA TRP A 40 1.78 9.88 -13.32
C TRP A 40 1.22 8.78 -14.23
N LEU A 41 -0.02 8.93 -14.73
CA LEU A 41 -0.59 7.97 -15.67
C LEU A 41 0.26 7.80 -16.93
N ARG A 42 0.79 8.90 -17.51
CA ARG A 42 1.69 8.79 -18.66
C ARG A 42 2.99 8.06 -18.33
N TYR A 43 3.57 8.35 -17.16
CA TYR A 43 4.77 7.69 -16.68
C TYR A 43 4.52 6.18 -16.48
N LEU A 44 3.47 5.80 -15.76
CA LEU A 44 3.13 4.40 -15.48
C LEU A 44 2.81 3.62 -16.76
N MET A 45 2.08 4.21 -17.71
CA MET A 45 1.79 3.54 -18.98
C MET A 45 3.04 3.29 -19.86
N SER A 46 4.16 3.97 -19.57
CA SER A 46 5.44 3.73 -20.25
C SER A 46 6.26 2.59 -19.64
N ALA A 47 5.92 2.14 -18.43
CA ALA A 47 6.58 1.04 -17.72
C ALA A 47 5.97 -0.31 -18.13
N ASN A 48 6.39 -0.84 -19.29
CA ASN A 48 5.82 -2.06 -19.86
C ASN A 48 6.85 -2.95 -20.60
N LYS A 49 8.15 -2.74 -20.37
CA LYS A 49 9.22 -3.45 -21.10
C LYS A 49 9.46 -4.86 -20.57
N SER A 50 9.30 -5.06 -19.26
CA SER A 50 9.48 -6.33 -18.59
C SER A 50 8.28 -6.67 -17.72
N ILE A 51 8.14 -7.95 -17.35
CA ILE A 51 7.09 -8.42 -16.43
C ILE A 51 7.21 -7.70 -15.08
N GLN A 52 8.43 -7.51 -14.58
CA GLN A 52 8.71 -6.77 -13.36
C GLN A 52 8.24 -5.30 -13.44
N GLU A 53 8.50 -4.61 -14.57
CA GLU A 53 7.98 -3.25 -14.77
C GLU A 53 6.44 -3.23 -14.80
N MET A 54 5.82 -4.24 -15.43
CA MET A 54 4.36 -4.34 -15.52
C MET A 54 3.70 -4.64 -14.16
N GLN A 55 4.35 -5.44 -13.31
CA GLN A 55 3.92 -5.69 -11.94
C GLN A 55 3.99 -4.40 -11.11
N LEU A 56 5.16 -3.72 -11.10
CA LEU A 56 5.31 -2.45 -10.40
C LEU A 56 4.35 -1.40 -10.91
N ARG A 57 4.15 -1.30 -12.23
CA ARG A 57 3.14 -0.43 -12.83
C ARG A 57 1.78 -0.71 -12.22
N ASN A 58 1.38 -1.97 -12.09
CA ASN A 58 0.08 -2.34 -11.54
C ASN A 58 -0.03 -1.95 -10.06
N ASP A 59 1.02 -2.13 -9.26
CA ASP A 59 1.06 -1.71 -7.86
C ASP A 59 0.87 -0.20 -7.72
N PHE A 60 1.67 0.59 -8.45
CA PHE A 60 1.53 2.04 -8.49
C PHE A 60 0.14 2.47 -8.98
N MET A 61 -0.41 1.81 -10.01
CA MET A 61 -1.75 2.10 -10.53
C MET A 61 -2.83 1.84 -9.48
N TYR A 62 -2.72 0.76 -8.71
CA TYR A 62 -3.64 0.42 -7.63
C TYR A 62 -3.63 1.51 -6.53
N TYR A 63 -2.45 1.89 -6.04
CA TYR A 63 -2.33 2.93 -5.01
C TYR A 63 -2.76 4.31 -5.49
N LEU A 64 -2.50 4.64 -6.76
CA LEU A 64 -3.02 5.86 -7.36
C LEU A 64 -4.55 5.88 -7.34
N VAL A 65 -5.20 4.77 -7.71
CA VAL A 65 -6.66 4.64 -7.67
C VAL A 65 -7.18 4.77 -6.24
N LEU A 66 -6.51 4.16 -5.25
CA LEU A 66 -6.88 4.25 -3.85
C LEU A 66 -6.90 5.71 -3.37
N HIS A 67 -5.82 6.46 -3.62
CA HIS A 67 -5.75 7.89 -3.26
C HIS A 67 -6.76 8.75 -4.02
N LEU A 68 -7.06 8.42 -5.28
CA LEU A 68 -8.12 9.08 -6.05
C LEU A 68 -9.51 8.84 -5.46
N GLN A 69 -9.77 7.64 -4.92
CA GLN A 69 -11.05 7.31 -4.24
C GLN A 69 -11.18 8.06 -2.91
N GLU A 70 -10.10 8.21 -2.16
CA GLU A 70 -10.05 9.01 -0.93
C GLU A 70 -10.18 10.52 -1.21
N GLY A 71 -9.93 10.95 -2.44
CA GLY A 71 -10.02 12.34 -2.88
C GLY A 71 -8.84 13.22 -2.47
N VAL A 72 -7.76 12.62 -1.95
CA VAL A 72 -6.54 13.33 -1.52
C VAL A 72 -5.32 12.61 -2.07
N LEU A 73 -4.48 13.33 -2.82
CA LEU A 73 -3.19 12.79 -3.25
C LEU A 73 -2.21 12.77 -2.08
N ARG A 74 -1.54 11.63 -1.91
CA ARG A 74 -0.47 11.40 -0.93
C ARG A 74 0.80 10.97 -1.65
N PRO A 75 1.97 10.99 -0.98
CA PRO A 75 3.20 10.46 -1.54
C PRO A 75 3.03 9.05 -2.14
N PRO A 76 3.64 8.77 -3.30
CA PRO A 76 4.48 9.68 -4.11
C PRO A 76 3.70 10.57 -5.10
N PHE A 77 2.36 10.51 -5.10
CA PHE A 77 1.52 11.13 -6.13
C PHE A 77 1.20 12.61 -5.89
N ASP A 78 1.54 13.13 -4.72
CA ASP A 78 1.49 14.55 -4.40
C ASP A 78 2.62 15.35 -5.09
N GLU A 79 3.65 14.68 -5.58
CA GLU A 79 4.73 15.24 -6.40
C GLU A 79 4.63 14.82 -7.89
N GLU A 80 5.50 15.38 -8.74
CA GLU A 80 5.60 14.96 -10.13
C GLU A 80 6.38 13.63 -10.26
N PRO A 81 6.03 12.75 -11.23
CA PRO A 81 6.81 11.54 -11.44
C PRO A 81 8.25 11.88 -11.86
N PRO A 82 9.23 11.02 -11.57
CA PRO A 82 10.61 11.22 -12.01
C PRO A 82 10.71 11.32 -13.53
N ALA A 83 11.43 12.31 -14.03
CA ALA A 83 11.52 12.56 -15.47
C ALA A 83 12.35 11.50 -16.24
N SER A 84 13.32 10.86 -15.57
CA SER A 84 14.30 9.96 -16.21
C SER A 84 14.51 8.63 -15.50
N SER A 85 13.99 8.46 -14.28
CA SER A 85 14.19 7.23 -13.50
C SER A 85 13.25 6.13 -13.97
N SER A 86 13.73 4.89 -13.97
CA SER A 86 12.90 3.70 -14.20
C SER A 86 11.89 3.53 -13.05
N ILE A 87 10.76 2.87 -13.33
CA ILE A 87 9.78 2.54 -12.27
C ILE A 87 10.40 1.66 -11.18
N VAL A 88 11.41 0.87 -11.54
CA VAL A 88 12.16 0.01 -10.63
C VAL A 88 12.92 0.84 -9.60
N ASP A 89 13.47 1.98 -10.01
CA ASP A 89 14.28 2.86 -9.15
C ASP A 89 13.45 3.51 -8.05
N ILE A 90 12.14 3.62 -8.26
CA ILE A 90 11.20 4.25 -7.31
C ILE A 90 10.30 3.25 -6.60
N ALA A 91 10.53 1.95 -6.76
CA ALA A 91 9.64 0.93 -6.21
C ALA A 91 9.45 1.01 -4.68
N GLY A 92 10.46 1.50 -3.94
CA GLY A 92 10.38 1.70 -2.49
C GLY A 92 9.46 2.86 -2.05
N LEU A 93 8.89 3.64 -2.98
CA LEU A 93 7.96 4.72 -2.66
C LEU A 93 6.52 4.25 -2.41
N ILE A 94 6.21 3.00 -2.74
CA ILE A 94 4.88 2.43 -2.55
C ILE A 94 4.91 1.46 -1.36
N PRO A 95 4.00 1.60 -0.37
CA PRO A 95 3.88 0.65 0.73
C PRO A 95 3.58 -0.76 0.20
N GLY A 96 4.20 -1.79 0.78
CA GLY A 96 3.82 -3.17 0.50
C GLY A 96 4.49 -3.83 -0.70
N ARG A 97 5.61 -3.28 -1.20
CA ARG A 97 6.60 -4.15 -1.86
C ARG A 97 7.25 -5.02 -0.78
N ILE A 98 6.52 -6.06 -0.38
CA ILE A 98 7.18 -7.28 0.07
C ILE A 98 7.86 -7.76 -1.20
N ASP A 99 9.17 -7.60 -1.25
CA ASP A 99 9.96 -8.28 -2.25
C ASP A 99 9.59 -9.76 -2.15
N ASN A 100 8.99 -10.35 -3.20
CA ASN A 100 8.72 -11.79 -3.25
C ASN A 100 10.03 -12.64 -3.27
N THR A 101 11.17 -12.00 -3.01
CA THR A 101 12.48 -12.59 -2.77
C THR A 101 12.86 -12.62 -1.30
N GLU A 102 12.16 -11.91 -0.41
CA GLU A 102 12.38 -12.01 1.03
C GLU A 102 11.61 -13.22 1.54
N ASN A 103 12.35 -14.19 2.08
CA ASN A 103 11.77 -15.34 2.75
C ASN A 103 10.88 -14.82 3.89
N ALA A 104 9.75 -15.47 4.16
CA ALA A 104 8.80 -15.01 5.19
C ALA A 104 9.49 -14.76 6.57
N ASP A 105 10.58 -15.48 6.83
CA ASP A 105 11.44 -15.34 8.00
C ASP A 105 12.21 -14.01 8.07
N GLU A 106 12.63 -13.43 6.94
CA GLU A 106 13.38 -12.15 6.88
C GLU A 106 12.46 -10.95 7.08
N ILE A 107 11.21 -11.05 6.63
CA ILE A 107 10.16 -10.06 6.87
C ILE A 107 9.80 -10.04 8.36
N ILE A 108 9.71 -11.21 9.01
CA ILE A 108 9.47 -11.31 10.45
C ILE A 108 10.65 -10.71 11.23
N ALA A 109 11.89 -11.03 10.85
CA ALA A 109 13.09 -10.51 11.51
C ALA A 109 13.21 -8.97 11.39
N SER A 110 12.92 -8.40 10.21
CA SER A 110 12.99 -6.94 10.01
C SER A 110 11.87 -6.17 10.74
N LEU A 111 10.71 -6.78 10.95
CA LEU A 111 9.63 -6.24 11.79
C LEU A 111 9.97 -6.29 13.28
N GLU A 112 10.76 -7.26 13.72
CA GLU A 112 11.20 -7.40 15.12
C GLU A 112 12.32 -6.41 15.49
N GLU A 113 13.22 -6.07 14.56
CA GLU A 113 14.38 -5.22 14.87
C GLU A 113 14.05 -3.73 15.09
N ASN A 114 12.92 -3.23 14.59
CA ASN A 114 12.63 -1.78 14.61
C ASN A 114 11.58 -1.33 15.63
N SER A 115 11.14 -2.22 16.53
CA SER A 115 10.22 -1.88 17.62
C SER A 115 10.68 -2.46 18.94
N GLY A 116 11.65 -1.80 19.58
CA GLY A 116 11.87 -1.90 21.03
C GLY A 116 10.69 -1.38 21.87
N ASP A 117 9.57 -1.06 21.20
CA ASP A 117 8.36 -0.54 21.78
C ASP A 117 7.20 -1.43 21.30
N GLY A 118 6.73 -2.31 22.16
CA GLY A 118 5.62 -3.21 21.84
C GLY A 118 4.35 -2.45 21.41
N PRO A 119 3.35 -3.16 20.88
CA PRO A 119 2.10 -2.56 20.39
C PRO A 119 1.54 -1.55 21.40
N MET A 120 1.12 -0.35 20.94
CA MET A 120 0.61 0.71 21.83
C MET A 120 -0.48 0.23 22.81
N VAL A 121 -1.27 -0.78 22.40
CA VAL A 121 -2.30 -1.42 23.24
C VAL A 121 -1.73 -2.12 24.49
N MET A 122 -0.51 -2.66 24.43
CA MET A 122 0.16 -3.25 25.61
C MET A 122 0.47 -2.18 26.66
N LYS A 123 0.92 -1.01 26.24
CA LYS A 123 1.22 0.13 27.13
C LYS A 123 -0.02 0.72 27.79
N MET A 124 -1.15 0.68 27.09
CA MET A 124 -2.42 1.21 27.58
C MET A 124 -3.17 0.22 28.47
N SER A 125 -2.74 -1.04 28.53
CA SER A 125 -3.38 -2.04 29.37
C SER A 125 -3.10 -1.75 30.85
N PRO A 126 -4.11 -1.85 31.74
CA PRO A 126 -3.93 -1.65 33.18
C PRO A 126 -2.88 -2.57 33.82
N ASP A 127 -2.60 -3.71 33.19
CA ASP A 127 -1.67 -4.74 33.64
C ASP A 127 -0.30 -4.70 32.92
N GLY A 128 -0.02 -3.62 32.18
CA GLY A 128 1.22 -3.48 31.41
C GLY A 128 1.34 -4.46 30.23
N GLY A 129 0.23 -5.03 29.77
CA GLY A 129 0.17 -5.92 28.61
C GLY A 129 0.26 -7.40 28.95
N ALA A 130 0.29 -7.77 30.25
CA ALA A 130 0.40 -9.15 30.69
C ALA A 130 -0.70 -10.06 30.11
N PHE A 131 -1.95 -9.58 30.08
CA PHE A 131 -3.06 -10.28 29.45
C PHE A 131 -2.82 -10.52 27.96
N LEU A 132 -2.37 -9.50 27.23
CA LEU A 132 -2.14 -9.60 25.78
C LEU A 132 -0.96 -10.53 25.45
N ALA A 133 0.09 -10.52 26.27
CA ALA A 133 1.23 -11.42 26.14
C ALA A 133 0.88 -12.89 26.40
N ALA A 134 -0.15 -13.15 27.22
CA ALA A 134 -0.62 -14.51 27.52
C ALA A 134 -1.61 -15.05 26.48
N GLN A 135 -1.95 -14.29 25.44
CA GLN A 135 -2.91 -14.73 24.44
C GLN A 135 -2.33 -15.82 23.53
N PRO A 136 -3.14 -16.81 23.14
CA PRO A 136 -2.70 -17.86 22.23
C PRO A 136 -2.41 -17.28 20.83
N VAL A 137 -1.28 -17.67 20.25
CA VAL A 137 -0.92 -17.29 18.88
C VAL A 137 -1.67 -18.20 17.90
N PRO A 138 -2.52 -17.65 17.01
CA PRO A 138 -3.27 -18.46 16.05
C PRO A 138 -2.31 -19.00 14.98
N HIS A 139 -2.40 -20.31 14.72
CA HIS A 139 -1.64 -20.95 13.64
C HIS A 139 -2.33 -20.77 12.27
N GLN A 140 -3.65 -20.54 12.25
CA GLN A 140 -4.44 -20.10 11.09
C GLN A 140 -5.60 -19.20 11.57
N GLY A 141 -5.84 -18.08 10.89
CA GLY A 141 -6.91 -17.10 11.23
C GLY A 141 -6.45 -15.93 12.10
N SER A 142 -7.40 -15.11 12.59
CA SER A 142 -7.14 -13.93 13.41
C SER A 142 -8.01 -13.90 14.67
N PHE A 143 -7.46 -13.50 15.82
CA PHE A 143 -8.24 -13.16 17.01
C PHE A 143 -8.55 -11.67 17.06
N CYS A 144 -9.78 -11.31 17.41
CA CYS A 144 -10.22 -9.94 17.58
C CYS A 144 -10.55 -9.67 19.05
N TYR A 145 -9.86 -8.71 19.67
CA TYR A 145 -10.11 -8.29 21.05
C TYR A 145 -10.82 -6.93 21.06
N LEU A 146 -11.91 -6.84 21.81
CA LEU A 146 -12.64 -5.60 22.04
C LEU A 146 -12.43 -5.14 23.48
N ALA A 147 -11.84 -3.96 23.67
CA ALA A 147 -11.73 -3.32 24.97
C ALA A 147 -12.89 -2.34 25.17
N ILE A 148 -13.59 -2.46 26.30
CA ILE A 148 -14.67 -1.53 26.69
C ILE A 148 -14.19 -0.74 27.90
N THR A 149 -14.11 0.58 27.76
CA THR A 149 -13.75 1.49 28.86
C THR A 149 -14.95 2.31 29.27
N THR A 150 -15.25 2.37 30.57
CA THR A 150 -16.23 3.30 31.13
C THR A 150 -15.50 4.51 31.72
N LYS A 151 -15.90 5.73 31.32
CA LYS A 151 -15.45 6.93 32.03
C LYS A 151 -16.23 7.04 33.33
N LYS A 152 -15.52 7.14 34.46
CA LYS A 152 -16.12 7.51 35.74
C LYS A 152 -16.45 8.99 35.67
N GLU A 153 -17.73 9.37 35.73
CA GLU A 153 -18.10 10.77 35.94
C GLU A 153 -17.57 11.21 37.31
N SER A 154 -16.68 12.19 37.30
CA SER A 154 -16.21 12.88 38.50
C SER A 154 -17.32 13.83 38.96
N SER A 155 -18.08 13.42 39.97
CA SER A 155 -18.99 14.29 40.74
C SER A 155 -18.22 15.23 41.65
#